data_AF-A0A081AF34-F1
#
_entry.id   AF-A0A081AF34-F1
#
_cell.length_a   1.000
_cell.length_b   1.000
_cell.length_c   1.000
_cell.angle_alpha   90.00
_cell.angle_beta   90.00
_cell.angle_gamma   90.00
#
_symmetry.space_group_name_H-M   'P 1'
#
loop_
_entity.id
_entity.type
_entity.pdbx_description
1 polymer ?
#
loop_
_entity_poly.entity_id
_entity_poly.type
_entity_poly.pdbx_seq_one_letter_code
_entity_poly.pdbx_strand_id
1 'polypeptide(L)'
;MDSIESIQLYIMRLQKSDNITEYESTLSLIDEKFTAPRQRKQNDGTVEYQTVAEYLRRIHPTTWTNFGIYMRRSVEVTFFSNNWEQSDAF
;
A
#
# COMPACT_ATOMS: atom_id res chain seq x y z
N MET A 1 -15.17 12.01 -17.29
CA MET A 1 -15.06 10.62 -17.78
C MET A 1 -14.06 9.90 -16.88
N ASP A 2 -14.52 8.93 -16.10
CA ASP A 2 -13.67 8.09 -15.26
C ASP A 2 -13.11 6.97 -16.14
N SER A 3 -12.06 7.28 -16.91
CA SER A 3 -11.48 6.30 -17.83
C SER A 3 -10.68 5.26 -17.05
N ILE A 4 -10.62 4.03 -17.56
CA ILE A 4 -9.77 2.96 -17.02
C ILE A 4 -8.30 3.40 -16.88
N GLU A 5 -7.85 4.32 -17.73
CA GLU A 5 -6.50 4.89 -17.70
C GLU A 5 -6.24 5.67 -16.40
N SER A 6 -7.27 6.35 -15.86
CA SER A 6 -7.15 7.05 -14.57
C SER A 6 -6.91 6.07 -13.41
N ILE A 7 -7.55 4.89 -13.43
CA ILE A 7 -7.35 3.84 -12.42
C ILE A 7 -5.91 3.32 -12.51
N GLN A 8 -5.42 3.01 -13.71
CA GLN A 8 -4.04 2.55 -13.90
C GLN A 8 -3.03 3.58 -13.36
N LEU A 9 -3.25 4.87 -13.63
CA LEU A 9 -2.39 5.94 -13.12
C LEU A 9 -2.33 5.95 -11.59
N TYR A 10 -3.47 5.82 -10.92
CA TYR A 10 -3.53 5.79 -9.45
C TYR A 10 -2.83 4.57 -8.86
N ILE A 11 -3.02 3.38 -9.44
CA ILE A 11 -2.30 2.17 -9.00
C ILE A 11 -0.79 2.34 -9.15
N MET A 12 -0.32 2.88 -10.28
CA MET A 12 1.09 3.18 -10.48
C MET A 12 1.63 4.19 -9.46
N ARG A 13 0.85 5.20 -9.08
CA ARG A 13 1.22 6.17 -8.04
C ARG A 13 1.32 5.52 -6.65
N LEU A 14 0.40 4.64 -6.29
CA LEU A 14 0.48 3.87 -5.05
C LEU A 14 1.76 3.02 -5.02
N GLN A 15 2.07 2.30 -6.09
CA GLN A 15 3.30 1.49 -6.18
C GLN A 15 4.58 2.34 -6.12
N LYS A 16 4.59 3.49 -6.78
CA LYS A 16 5.76 4.39 -6.84
C LYS A 16 5.92 5.30 -5.62
N SER A 17 5.00 5.24 -4.65
CA SER A 17 5.10 6.09 -3.45
C SER A 17 6.42 5.81 -2.72
N ASP A 18 7.16 6.87 -2.41
CA ASP A 18 8.47 6.80 -1.74
C ASP A 18 8.38 7.07 -0.23
N ASN A 19 7.18 7.35 0.28
CA ASN A 19 6.87 7.43 1.71
C ASN A 19 5.36 7.24 1.96
N ILE A 20 4.99 7.11 3.23
CA ILE A 20 3.59 6.92 3.64
C ILE A 20 2.71 8.12 3.29
N THR A 21 3.25 9.34 3.31
CA THR A 21 2.50 10.56 3.00
C THR A 21 2.07 10.61 1.54
N GLU A 22 2.93 10.21 0.61
CA GLU A 22 2.60 10.10 -0.82
C GLU A 22 1.57 9.02 -1.10
N TYR A 23 1.68 7.88 -0.40
CA TYR A 23 0.72 6.79 -0.50
C TYR A 23 -0.67 7.23 -0.04
N GLU A 24 -0.75 7.85 1.15
CA GLU A 24 -2.01 8.37 1.71
C GLU A 24 -2.59 9.52 0.88
N SER A 25 -1.75 10.42 0.35
CA SER A 25 -2.17 11.47 -0.58
C SER A 25 -2.79 10.88 -1.86
N THR A 26 -2.19 9.82 -2.41
CA THR A 26 -2.74 9.11 -3.57
C THR A 26 -4.08 8.46 -3.24
N LEU A 27 -4.23 7.84 -2.07
CA LEU A 27 -5.52 7.29 -1.62
C LEU A 27 -6.60 8.37 -1.49
N SER A 28 -6.27 9.55 -0.96
CA SER A 28 -7.22 10.67 -0.89
C SER A 28 -7.68 11.12 -2.27
N LEU A 29 -6.77 11.24 -3.25
CA LEU A 29 -7.13 11.58 -4.63
C LEU A 29 -8.04 10.52 -5.29
N ILE A 30 -7.85 9.24 -4.94
CA ILE A 30 -8.72 8.17 -5.39
C ILE A 30 -10.11 8.31 -4.77
N ASP A 31 -10.20 8.64 -3.49
CA ASP A 31 -11.48 8.78 -2.79
C ASP A 31 -12.29 9.98 -3.31
N GLU A 32 -11.62 11.10 -3.60
CA GLU A 32 -12.22 12.27 -4.26
C GLU A 32 -12.78 11.91 -5.65
N LYS A 33 -12.10 11.02 -6.36
CA LYS A 33 -12.48 10.58 -7.71
C LYS A 33 -13.59 9.54 -7.71
N PHE A 34 -13.57 8.63 -6.73
CA PHE A 34 -14.49 7.50 -6.62
C PHE A 34 -15.28 7.56 -5.31
N THR A 35 -16.12 8.59 -5.19
CA THR A 35 -16.88 8.90 -3.98
C THR A 35 -17.99 7.89 -3.65
N ALA A 36 -18.42 7.10 -4.63
CA ALA A 36 -19.47 6.11 -4.43
C ALA A 36 -18.96 4.94 -3.57
N PRO A 37 -19.56 4.69 -2.39
CA PRO A 37 -19.13 3.60 -1.52
C PRO A 37 -19.37 2.24 -2.19
N ARG A 38 -18.48 1.30 -1.87
CA ARG A 38 -18.51 -0.08 -2.37
C ARG A 38 -19.10 -0.98 -1.29
N GLN A 39 -19.98 -1.89 -1.70
CA GLN A 39 -20.48 -2.92 -0.80
C GLN A 39 -19.40 -3.98 -0.56
N ARG A 40 -19.21 -4.34 0.70
CA ARG A 40 -18.41 -5.47 1.14
C ARG A 40 -19.30 -6.42 1.92
N LYS A 41 -19.28 -7.69 1.51
CA LYS A 41 -19.89 -8.77 2.28
C LYS A 41 -18.90 -9.27 3.34
N GLN A 42 -19.34 -9.34 4.58
CA GLN A 42 -18.61 -9.92 5.70
C GLN A 42 -18.83 -11.44 5.77
N ASN A 43 -17.99 -12.12 6.55
CA ASN A 43 -18.05 -13.59 6.70
C ASN A 43 -19.34 -14.07 7.37
N ASP A 44 -19.96 -13.22 8.19
CA ASP A 44 -21.26 -13.47 8.84
C ASP A 44 -22.46 -13.17 7.93
N GLY A 45 -22.21 -12.76 6.68
CA GLY A 45 -23.24 -12.42 5.70
C GLY A 45 -23.73 -10.98 5.75
N THR A 46 -23.26 -10.16 6.70
CA THR A 46 -23.61 -8.73 6.77
C THR A 46 -22.97 -7.95 5.61
N VAL A 47 -23.61 -6.85 5.21
CA VAL A 47 -23.10 -5.94 4.18
C VAL A 47 -22.67 -4.64 4.83
N GLU A 48 -21.41 -4.30 4.67
CA GLU A 48 -20.84 -3.01 5.05
C GLU A 48 -20.52 -2.18 3.80
N TYR A 49 -20.55 -0.87 3.96
CA TYR A 49 -20.09 0.06 2.94
C TYR A 49 -18.68 0.52 3.27
N GLN A 50 -17.81 0.53 2.27
CA GLN A 50 -16.44 1.00 2.41
C GLN A 50 -16.09 1.95 1.27
N THR A 51 -15.16 2.86 1.51
CA THR A 51 -14.63 3.72 0.45
C THR A 51 -13.65 2.97 -0.45
N VAL A 52 -13.27 3.55 -1.59
CA VAL A 52 -12.28 2.94 -2.46
C VAL A 52 -10.90 2.94 -1.80
N ALA A 53 -10.57 3.98 -1.05
CA ALA A 53 -9.34 4.01 -0.27
C ALA A 53 -9.27 2.87 0.77
N GLU A 54 -10.36 2.61 1.49
CA GLU A 54 -10.42 1.51 2.47
C GLU A 54 -10.27 0.13 1.83
N TYR A 55 -10.86 -0.07 0.65
CA TYR A 55 -10.68 -1.29 -0.13
C TYR A 55 -9.21 -1.47 -0.53
N LEU A 56 -8.60 -0.42 -1.09
CA LEU A 56 -7.23 -0.48 -1.59
C LEU A 56 -6.20 -0.71 -0.49
N ARG A 57 -6.39 -0.14 0.72
CA ARG A 57 -5.51 -0.43 1.86
C ARG A 57 -5.42 -1.93 2.20
N ARG A 58 -6.50 -2.70 1.94
CA ARG A 58 -6.51 -4.14 2.22
C ARG A 58 -5.84 -4.97 1.15
N ILE A 59 -5.92 -4.55 -0.12
CA ILE A 59 -5.43 -5.35 -1.25
C ILE A 59 -4.11 -4.83 -1.84
N HIS A 60 -3.66 -3.64 -1.44
CA HIS A 60 -2.41 -3.02 -1.87
C HIS A 60 -1.55 -2.66 -0.63
N PRO A 61 -0.95 -3.66 0.02
CA PRO A 61 -0.14 -3.43 1.22
C PRO A 61 1.04 -2.49 0.92
N THR A 62 1.43 -1.68 1.89
CA THR A 62 2.55 -0.72 1.75
C THR A 62 3.87 -1.42 1.38
N THR A 63 4.00 -2.71 1.66
CA THR A 63 5.13 -3.55 1.26
C THR A 63 5.32 -3.70 -0.26
N TRP A 64 4.32 -3.33 -1.06
CA TRP A 64 4.41 -3.31 -2.53
C TRP A 64 4.78 -1.93 -3.09
N THR A 65 4.99 -0.95 -2.22
CA THR A 65 5.45 0.39 -2.61
C THR A 65 6.97 0.45 -2.66
N ASN A 66 7.53 1.46 -3.32
CA ASN A 66 8.98 1.71 -3.29
C ASN A 66 9.49 1.79 -1.85
N PHE A 67 8.84 2.59 -0.98
CA PHE A 67 9.31 2.72 0.41
C PHE A 67 9.17 1.44 1.21
N GLY A 68 8.12 0.65 0.98
CA GLY A 68 7.96 -0.65 1.63
C GLY A 68 9.06 -1.64 1.22
N ILE A 69 9.45 -1.61 -0.06
CA ILE A 69 10.57 -2.42 -0.57
C ILE A 69 11.89 -1.93 0.02
N TYR A 70 12.15 -0.62 0.03
CA TYR A 70 13.36 -0.05 0.62
C TYR A 70 13.46 -0.33 2.12
N MET A 71 12.36 -0.22 2.86
CA MET A 71 12.32 -0.48 4.29
C MET A 71 12.55 -1.97 4.60
N ARG A 72 12.04 -2.89 3.76
CA ARG A 72 12.38 -4.32 3.87
C ARG A 72 13.87 -4.55 3.62
N ARG A 73 14.44 -3.97 2.55
CA ARG A 73 15.87 -4.09 2.25
C ARG A 73 16.74 -3.50 3.37
N SER A 74 16.37 -2.36 3.95
CA SER A 74 17.12 -1.77 5.05
C SER A 74 17.05 -2.62 6.32
N VAL A 75 15.88 -3.21 6.62
CA VAL A 75 15.73 -4.18 7.71
C VAL A 75 16.56 -5.44 7.45
N GLU A 76 16.57 -5.98 6.23
CA GLU A 76 17.41 -7.12 5.85
C GLU A 76 18.90 -6.79 5.99
N VAL A 77 19.35 -5.65 5.46
CA VAL A 77 20.73 -5.17 5.62
C VAL A 77 21.09 -4.99 7.09
N THR A 78 20.20 -4.40 7.89
CA THR A 78 20.41 -4.22 9.35
C THR A 78 20.47 -5.57 10.06
N PHE A 79 19.60 -6.52 9.69
CA PHE A 79 19.63 -7.88 10.21
C PHE A 79 20.96 -8.54 9.87
N PHE A 80 21.41 -8.50 8.62
CA PHE A 80 22.71 -9.06 8.25
C PHE A 80 23.86 -8.37 8.96
N SER A 81 23.94 -7.04 8.99
CA SER A 81 25.01 -6.33 9.71
C SER A 81 25.05 -6.70 11.20
N ASN A 82 23.91 -6.69 11.89
CA ASN A 82 23.85 -7.00 13.32
C ASN A 82 24.18 -8.47 13.62
N ASN A 83 23.74 -9.40 12.77
CA ASN A 83 24.02 -10.83 12.96
C ASN A 83 25.39 -11.24 12.40
N TRP A 84 25.98 -10.46 11.49
CA TRP A 84 27.34 -10.63 10.99
C TRP A 84 28.37 -10.14 12.00
N GLU A 85 28.16 -8.96 12.60
CA GLU A 85 29.00 -8.44 13.70
C GLU A 85 28.95 -9.34 14.95
N GLN A 86 27.86 -10.08 15.14
CA GLN A 86 27.70 -11.04 16.24
C GLN A 86 28.07 -12.48 15.86
N SER A 87 28.23 -12.79 14.58
CA SER A 87 28.77 -14.09 14.19
C SER A 87 30.28 -14.02 14.38
N ASP A 88 30.81 -14.82 15.31
CA ASP A 88 32.25 -15.07 15.48
C ASP A 88 32.83 -15.77 14.23
N ALA A 89 32.74 -15.13 13.08
CA ALA A 89 33.28 -15.61 11.83
C ALA A 89 34.74 -15.13 11.70
N PHE A 90 35.59 -15.83 12.45
CA PHE A 90 37.07 -15.98 12.36
C PHE A 90 37.96 -14.76 12.58
#